data_AF-A0A0N9HM64-F1
#
_entry.id   AF-A0A0N9HM64-F1
#
_cell.length_a   1.000
_cell.length_b   1.000
_cell.length_c   1.000
_cell.angle_alpha   90.00
_cell.angle_beta   90.00
_cell.angle_gamma   90.00
#
_symmetry.space_group_name_H-M   'P 1'
#
loop_
_entity.id
_entity.type
_entity.pdbx_description
1 polymer ?
#
loop_
_entity_poly.entity_id
_entity_poly.type
_entity_poly.pdbx_seq_one_letter_code
_entity_poly.pdbx_strand_id
1 'polypeptide(L)' 'MRERAELTASELAARSGVSLPYLSQLESGKRTNPRMPIRRALAQALGVTAADLPTSDTTTDEQ' A
#
# COMPACT_ATOMS: atom_id res chain seq x y z
N MET A 1 2.73 8.30 -4.07
CA MET A 1 1.53 7.75 -3.42
C MET A 1 1.24 8.43 -2.07
N ARG A 2 2.23 8.60 -1.18
CA ARG A 2 2.07 9.35 0.10
C ARG A 2 1.91 10.86 -0.03
N GLU A 3 2.60 11.48 -0.99
CA GLU A 3 2.55 12.94 -1.20
C GLU A 3 1.17 13.47 -1.59
N ARG A 4 0.32 12.63 -2.18
CA ARG A 4 -1.05 13.00 -2.60
C ARG A 4 -2.07 12.94 -1.48
N ALA A 5 -1.76 12.25 -0.37
CA ALA A 5 -2.67 12.07 0.76
C ALA A 5 -2.24 12.89 1.99
N GLU A 6 -1.10 13.58 1.94
CA GLU A 6 -0.48 14.29 3.08
C GLU A 6 -0.35 13.41 4.34
N LEU A 7 -0.20 12.09 4.16
CA LEU A 7 -0.08 11.12 5.26
C LEU A 7 1.34 10.63 5.41
N THR A 8 1.84 10.68 6.65
CA THR A 8 3.07 10.00 7.04
C THR A 8 2.86 8.47 7.11
N ALA A 9 3.97 7.73 7.13
CA ALA A 9 3.98 6.28 7.31
C ALA A 9 3.19 5.81 8.53
N SER A 10 3.33 6.54 9.64
CA SER A 10 2.72 6.17 10.91
C SER A 10 1.21 6.44 10.88
N GLU A 11 0.78 7.51 10.24
CA GLU A 11 -0.65 7.83 10.10
C GLU A 11 -1.35 6.84 9.18
N LEU A 12 -0.72 6.46 8.07
CA LEU A 12 -1.25 5.43 7.19
C LEU A 12 -1.33 4.07 7.91
N ALA A 13 -0.28 3.71 8.66
CA ALA A 13 -0.27 2.51 9.49
C ALA A 13 -1.40 2.52 10.54
N ALA A 14 -1.57 3.64 11.25
CA ALA A 14 -2.63 3.80 12.26
C ALA A 14 -4.03 3.73 11.65
N ARG A 15 -4.27 4.38 10.51
CA ARG A 15 -5.57 4.39 9.82
C ARG A 15 -5.93 3.05 9.20
N SER A 16 -4.95 2.34 8.65
CA SER A 16 -5.16 1.03 8.01
C SER A 16 -5.10 -0.16 8.97
N GLY A 17 -4.66 0.05 10.22
CA GLY A 17 -4.41 -1.04 11.17
C GLY A 17 -3.25 -1.95 10.76
N VAL A 18 -2.41 -1.51 9.82
CA VAL A 18 -1.24 -2.22 9.34
C VAL A 18 -0.01 -1.72 10.07
N SER A 19 0.92 -2.61 10.43
CA SER A 19 2.12 -2.17 11.14
C SER A 19 3.08 -1.38 10.23
N LEU A 20 3.76 -0.39 10.80
CA LEU A 20 4.81 0.39 10.11
C LEU A 20 5.87 -0.48 9.40
N PRO A 21 6.41 -1.55 10.03
CA PRO A 21 7.35 -2.45 9.35
C PRO A 21 6.73 -3.15 8.14
N TYR A 22 5.45 -3.53 8.22
CA TYR A 22 4.74 -4.16 7.11
C TYR A 22 4.53 -3.17 5.96
N LEU A 23 4.16 -1.93 6.27
CA LEU A 23 4.02 -0.85 5.30
C LEU A 23 5.36 -0.52 4.62
N SER A 24 6.44 -0.48 5.40
CA SER A 24 7.80 -0.27 4.86
C SER A 24 8.23 -1.40 3.92
N GLN A 25 7.91 -2.66 4.25
CA GLN A 25 8.16 -3.80 3.36
C GLN A 25 7.32 -3.72 2.08
N LEU A 26 6.09 -3.22 2.17
CA LEU A 26 5.21 -3.01 1.02
C LEU A 26 5.74 -1.91 0.09
N GLU A 27 6.19 -0.79 0.66
CA GLU A 27 6.71 0.35 -0.11
C GLU A 27 8.09 0.11 -0.71
N SER A 28 8.92 -0.67 -0.02
CA SER A 28 10.24 -1.06 -0.53
C SER A 28 10.19 -2.21 -1.55
N GLY A 29 8.99 -2.68 -1.92
CA GLY A 29 8.82 -3.80 -2.85
C GLY A 29 9.24 -5.16 -2.28
N LYS A 30 9.70 -5.23 -1.03
CA LYS A 30 10.04 -6.50 -0.35
C LYS A 30 8.82 -7.40 -0.14
N ARG A 31 7.62 -6.82 -0.12
CA ARG A 31 6.37 -7.53 0.05
C ARG A 31 5.31 -6.96 -0.88
N THR A 32 4.98 -7.65 -1.95
CA THR A 32 4.08 -7.15 -2.99
C THR A 32 2.69 -7.78 -3.00
N ASN A 33 2.48 -8.86 -2.23
CA ASN A 33 1.20 -9.56 -2.17
C ASN A 33 0.53 -9.50 -0.78
N PRO A 34 0.07 -8.32 -0.32
CA PRO A 34 -0.76 -8.23 0.87
C PRO A 34 -2.11 -8.93 0.64
N ARG A 35 -2.60 -9.64 1.67
CA ARG A 35 -3.92 -10.30 1.61
C ARG A 35 -5.01 -9.26 1.33
N MET A 36 -6.09 -9.68 0.67
CA MET A 36 -7.21 -8.79 0.28
C MET A 36 -7.76 -7.89 1.42
N PRO A 37 -7.87 -8.35 2.68
CA PRO A 37 -8.28 -7.47 3.79
C PRO A 37 -7.30 -6.31 4.03
N ILE A 38 -5.99 -6.56 3.94
CA ILE A 38 -4.94 -5.56 4.12
C ILE A 38 -4.96 -4.56 2.97
N ARG A 39 -5.14 -5.04 1.73
CA ARG A 39 -5.30 -4.16 0.56
C ARG A 39 -6.48 -3.22 0.72
N ARG A 40 -7.63 -3.73 1.17
CA ARG A 40 -8.82 -2.90 1.41
C ARG A 40 -8.59 -1.87 2.51
N ALA A 41 -7.95 -2.25 3.61
CA ALA A 41 -7.66 -1.33 4.71
C ALA A 41 -6.70 -0.21 4.28
N LEU A 42 -5.67 -0.54 3.48
CA LEU A 42 -4.74 0.45 2.90
C LEU A 42 -5.44 1.37 1.90
N ALA A 43 -6.30 0.81 1.03
CA ALA A 43 -7.07 1.57 0.05
C ALA A 43 -8.00 2.58 0.73
N GLN A 44 -8.75 2.12 1.74
CA GLN A 44 -9.62 2.97 2.55
C GLN A 44 -8.85 4.07 3.28
N ALA A 45 -7.70 3.75 3.89
CA ALA A 45 -6.88 4.72 4.60
C ALA A 45 -6.27 5.79 3.67
N LEU A 46 -6.00 5.43 2.41
CA LEU A 46 -5.51 6.33 1.37
C LEU A 46 -6.63 7.06 0.61
N GLY A 47 -7.89 6.73 0.85
CA GLY A 47 -9.02 7.28 0.10
C GLY A 47 -9.04 6.89 -1.38
N VAL A 48 -8.37 5.78 -1.74
CA VAL A 48 -8.29 5.26 -3.12
C VAL A 48 -8.98 3.91 -3.23
N THR A 49 -9.19 3.45 -4.44
CA THR A 49 -9.73 2.12 -4.70
C THR A 49 -8.64 1.05 -4.58
N ALA A 50 -8.99 -0.15 -4.13
CA ALA A 50 -8.02 -1.26 -4.02
C ALA A 50 -7.41 -1.70 -5.36
N ALA A 51 -7.98 -1.25 -6.48
CA ALA A 51 -7.47 -1.39 -7.84
C ALA A 51 -6.28 -0.46 -8.13
N ASP A 52 -6.14 0.66 -7.41
CA ASP A 52 -5.03 1.62 -7.57
C ASP A 52 -3.78 1.20 -6.78
N LEU A 53 -3.91 0.19 -5.90
CA LEU A 53 -2.76 -0.39 -5.21
C LEU A 53 -2.05 -1.36 -6.16
N PRO A 54 -0.73 -1.25 -6.32
CA PRO A 54 0.04 -2.13 -7.20
C PRO A 54 -0.15 -3.58 -6.75
N THR A 55 -0.93 -4.32 -7.53
CA THR A 55 -0.86 -5.78 -7.56
C THR A 55 0.35 -6.09 -8.40
N SER A 56 1.33 -6.82 -7.87
CA SER A 56 2.49 -7.25 -8.63
C SER A 56 2.17 -8.32 -9.68
N ASP A 57 1.14 -8.06 -10.49
CA ASP A 57 0.93 -8.61 -11.83
C ASP A 57 1.30 -7.56 -12.89
N THR A 58 2.09 -6.54 -12.54
CA THR A 58 2.82 -5.76 -13.53
C THR A 58 4.15 -6.47 -13.77
N THR A 59 4.13 -7.41 -14.72
CA THR A 59 5.28 -7.70 -15.56
C THR A 59 5.96 -6.38 -15.89
N THR A 60 7.16 -6.16 -15.37
CA THR A 60 8.13 -5.27 -16.00
C THR A 60 8.43 -5.92 -17.34
N ASP A 61 7.63 -5.61 -18.36
CA ASP A 61 8.03 -5.81 -19.74
C ASP A 61 8.90 -4.59 -20.07
N GLU A 62 10.19 -4.86 -20.24
CA GLU A 62 11.18 -3.93 -20.75
C GLU A 62 10.71 -3.38 -22.10
N GLN A 63 10.78 -2.06 -22.28
CA GLN A 63 10.90 -1.40 -23.58
C GLN A 63 11.93 -0.27 -23.46
#